data_AF-A0A7S2WSJ9-F1
#
_entry.id   AF-A0A7S2WSJ9-F1
#
_cell.length_a   1.000
_cell.length_b   1.000
_cell.length_c   1.000
_cell.angle_alpha   90.00
_cell.angle_beta   90.00
_cell.angle_gamma   90.00
#
_symmetry.space_group_name_H-M   'P 1'
#
loop_
_entity.id
_entity.type
_entity.pdbx_description
1 polymer ?
#
loop_
_entity_poly.entity_id
_entity_poly.type
_entity_poly.pdbx_seq_one_letter_code
_entity_poly.pdbx_strand_id
1 'polypeptide(L)'
;EDVSWIIEKGREVSLLQPTLLRLQAPLQIVGDIHGQYLDLLRIFDMSGYPPKQSYLFLGDYVDRGRNGLECTCLLLCLKIRFPDKIFLLRGNHECESINRVYGFFQECKRRYSQKIWDAHLGLFAALPIAAVVSEKIFCIHGGL
;
A
#
# COMPACT_ATOMS: atom_id res chain seq x y z
N GLU A 1 6.23 -15.29 11.40
CA GLU A 1 4.79 -15.47 11.69
C GLU A 1 4.07 -14.12 11.65
N ASP A 2 4.60 -13.10 12.33
CA ASP A 2 4.02 -11.75 12.37
C ASP A 2 3.80 -11.11 10.99
N VAL A 3 4.78 -11.16 10.09
CA VAL A 3 4.65 -10.57 8.74
C VAL A 3 3.51 -11.21 7.95
N SER A 4 3.38 -12.54 8.02
CA SER A 4 2.26 -13.24 7.37
C SER A 4 0.92 -12.83 7.94
N TRP A 5 0.83 -12.66 9.26
CA TRP A 5 -0.39 -12.19 9.91
C TRP A 5 -0.77 -10.77 9.49
N ILE A 6 0.20 -9.86 9.40
CA ILE A 6 -0.02 -8.47 8.95
C ILE A 6 -0.55 -8.46 7.51
N ILE A 7 0.03 -9.25 6.61
CA ILE A 7 -0.41 -9.33 5.21
C ILE A 7 -1.84 -9.88 5.12
N GLU A 8 -2.14 -10.97 5.83
CA GLU A 8 -3.48 -11.58 5.78
C GLU A 8 -4.54 -10.64 6.37
N LYS A 9 -4.27 -10.00 7.51
CA LYS A 9 -5.21 -9.01 8.08
C LYS A 9 -5.37 -7.78 7.21
N GLY A 10 -4.28 -7.32 6.60
CA GLY A 10 -4.33 -6.23 5.62
C GLY A 10 -5.19 -6.58 4.41
N ARG A 11 -5.12 -7.83 3.94
CA ARG A 11 -5.93 -8.36 2.84
C ARG A 11 -7.40 -8.46 3.24
N GLU A 12 -7.72 -9.04 4.40
CA GLU A 12 -9.09 -9.12 4.93
C GLU A 12 -9.74 -7.72 4.97
N VAL A 13 -9.04 -6.71 5.51
CA VAL A 13 -9.55 -5.33 5.59
C VAL A 13 -9.72 -4.72 4.20
N SER A 14 -8.80 -4.96 3.27
CA SER A 14 -8.89 -4.45 1.89
C SER A 14 -10.08 -5.02 1.13
N LEU A 15 -10.38 -6.31 1.33
CA LEU A 15 -11.53 -6.99 0.69
C LEU A 15 -12.89 -6.44 1.13
N LEU A 16 -12.96 -5.78 2.29
CA LEU A 16 -14.18 -5.11 2.75
C LEU A 16 -14.43 -3.78 2.00
N GLN A 17 -13.48 -3.31 1.21
CA GLN A 17 -13.59 -2.04 0.48
C GLN A 17 -13.99 -2.29 -0.99
N PRO A 18 -14.78 -1.37 -1.59
CA PRO A 18 -15.10 -1.47 -3.01
C PRO A 18 -13.87 -1.17 -3.86
N THR A 19 -13.85 -1.68 -5.09
CA THR A 19 -12.80 -1.40 -6.09
C THR A 19 -12.64 0.10 -6.37
N LEU A 20 -13.73 0.86 -6.30
CA LEU A 20 -13.76 2.32 -6.45
C LEU A 20 -14.13 2.97 -5.11
N LEU A 21 -13.15 3.55 -4.43
CA LEU A 21 -13.35 4.24 -3.15
C LEU A 21 -14.05 5.59 -3.36
N ARG A 22 -14.89 5.99 -2.39
CA ARG A 22 -15.46 7.34 -2.30
C ARG A 22 -15.03 7.97 -1.00
N LEU A 23 -14.21 9.01 -1.09
CA LEU A 23 -13.51 9.61 0.04
C LEU A 23 -13.87 11.08 0.17
N GLN A 24 -13.70 11.66 1.36
CA GLN A 24 -13.95 13.07 1.62
C GLN A 24 -12.69 13.76 2.15
N ALA A 25 -12.46 14.99 1.70
CA ALA A 25 -11.45 15.87 2.25
C ALA A 25 -11.77 16.26 3.72
N PRO A 26 -10.76 16.61 4.54
CA PRO A 26 -9.32 16.67 4.21
C PRO A 26 -8.62 15.30 4.28
N LEU A 27 -7.77 15.01 3.30
CA LEU A 27 -6.85 13.86 3.30
C LEU A 27 -5.60 14.18 2.47
N GLN A 28 -4.50 13.51 2.77
CA GLN A 28 -3.25 13.63 2.02
C GLN A 28 -3.21 12.58 0.91
N ILE A 29 -2.86 13.00 -0.31
CA ILE A 29 -2.69 12.07 -1.44
C ILE A 29 -1.20 11.87 -1.66
N VAL A 30 -0.75 10.62 -1.66
CA VAL A 30 0.66 10.24 -1.76
C VAL A 30 0.87 9.34 -2.97
N GLY A 31 1.83 9.69 -3.82
CA GLY A 31 2.25 8.89 -4.96
C GLY A 31 3.20 7.75 -4.58
N ASP A 32 4.09 7.42 -5.51
CA ASP A 32 5.00 6.28 -5.44
C ASP A 32 5.92 6.32 -4.21
N ILE A 33 6.15 5.15 -3.62
CA ILE A 33 7.04 4.97 -2.47
C ILE A 33 8.27 4.13 -2.83
N HIS A 34 8.11 3.11 -3.68
CA HIS A 34 9.20 2.30 -4.22
C HIS A 34 10.23 1.82 -3.17
N GLY A 35 9.74 1.27 -2.05
CA GLY A 35 10.60 0.75 -0.99
C GLY A 35 11.52 1.80 -0.33
N GLN A 36 11.19 3.09 -0.41
CA GLN A 36 11.92 4.18 0.26
C GLN A 36 11.37 4.43 1.68
N TYR A 37 11.63 3.49 2.58
CA TYR A 37 11.04 3.50 3.92
C TYR A 37 11.32 4.77 4.74
N LEU A 38 12.53 5.31 4.68
CA LEU A 38 12.87 6.54 5.41
C LEU A 38 12.10 7.76 4.88
N ASP A 39 11.83 7.80 3.58
CA ASP A 39 11.05 8.89 2.98
C ASP A 39 9.55 8.73 3.29
N LEU A 40 9.05 7.49 3.39
CA LEU A 40 7.72 7.21 3.91
C LEU A 40 7.55 7.73 5.35
N LEU A 41 8.54 7.53 6.23
CA LEU A 41 8.50 8.08 7.58
C LEU A 41 8.49 9.61 7.56
N ARG A 42 9.31 10.24 6.73
CA ARG A 42 9.35 11.70 6.56
C ARG A 42 8.01 12.27 6.09
N ILE A 43 7.29 11.58 5.20
CA ILE A 43 5.94 12.00 4.77
C ILE A 43 5.01 12.11 5.99
N PHE A 44 5.04 11.11 6.87
CA PHE A 44 4.22 11.14 8.10
C PHE A 44 4.70 12.18 9.11
N ASP A 45 6.01 12.37 9.28
CA ASP A 45 6.56 13.40 10.17
C ASP A 45 6.13 14.82 9.74
N MET A 46 6.11 15.08 8.44
CA MET A 46 5.72 16.39 7.90
C MET A 46 4.20 16.59 7.86
N SER A 47 3.43 15.56 7.50
CA SER A 47 1.99 15.66 7.24
C SER A 47 1.11 15.23 8.42
N GLY A 48 1.72 14.62 9.45
CA GLY A 48 1.07 14.16 10.67
C GLY A 48 0.60 12.70 10.61
N TYR A 49 0.61 12.02 11.76
CA TYR A 49 0.23 10.61 11.83
C TYR A 49 -1.30 10.40 11.96
N PRO A 50 -1.84 9.29 11.45
CA PRO A 50 -3.16 8.81 11.84
C PRO A 50 -3.27 8.64 13.38
N PRO A 51 -4.46 8.85 13.99
CA PRO A 51 -5.75 9.10 13.35
C PRO A 51 -6.03 10.58 13.04
N LYS A 52 -5.10 11.49 13.38
CA LYS A 52 -5.30 12.94 13.20
C LYS A 52 -5.36 13.34 11.72
N GLN A 53 -4.71 12.57 10.86
CA GLN A 53 -4.66 12.78 9.42
C GLN A 53 -5.10 11.52 8.67
N SER A 54 -5.85 11.72 7.57
CA SER A 54 -6.23 10.68 6.60
C SER A 54 -5.31 10.69 5.39
N TYR A 55 -5.08 9.54 4.78
CA TYR A 55 -4.19 9.33 3.64
C TYR A 55 -4.80 8.45 2.57
N LEU A 56 -4.61 8.84 1.32
CA LEU A 56 -4.81 8.02 0.12
C LEU A 56 -3.45 7.82 -0.55
N PHE A 57 -2.98 6.58 -0.58
CA PHE A 57 -1.79 6.21 -1.36
C PHE A 57 -2.19 5.67 -2.73
N LEU A 58 -1.48 6.09 -3.76
CA LEU A 58 -1.81 5.80 -5.15
C LEU A 58 -1.15 4.52 -5.70
N GLY A 59 -0.42 3.75 -4.90
CA GLY A 59 0.25 2.53 -5.34
C GLY A 59 1.77 2.62 -5.34
N ASP A 60 2.43 1.62 -5.94
CA ASP A 60 3.87 1.53 -6.10
C ASP A 60 4.63 1.62 -4.77
N TYR A 61 4.29 0.69 -3.87
CA TYR A 61 4.88 0.58 -2.54
C TYR A 61 6.23 -0.13 -2.55
N VAL A 62 6.41 -1.04 -3.52
CA VAL A 62 7.52 -1.99 -3.59
C VAL A 62 8.41 -1.75 -4.81
N ASP A 63 9.44 -2.59 -4.94
CA ASP A 63 10.48 -2.54 -5.97
C ASP A 63 11.35 -1.28 -5.95
N ARG A 64 12.42 -1.29 -6.75
CA ARG A 64 13.46 -0.23 -6.91
C ARG A 64 14.27 0.05 -5.64
N GLY A 65 13.61 0.35 -4.52
CA GLY A 65 14.20 0.49 -3.21
C GLY A 65 14.49 -0.86 -2.54
N ARG A 66 15.11 -0.81 -1.35
CA ARG A 66 15.56 -2.00 -0.61
C ARG A 66 14.63 -2.38 0.55
N ASN A 67 13.64 -1.56 0.83
CA ASN A 67 12.79 -1.66 2.01
C ASN A 67 11.31 -1.78 1.63
N GLY A 68 11.00 -2.55 0.58
CA GLY A 68 9.62 -2.79 0.17
C GLY A 68 8.82 -3.48 1.26
N LEU A 69 9.43 -4.44 1.97
CA LEU A 69 8.79 -5.14 3.09
C LEU A 69 8.47 -4.20 4.26
N GLU A 70 9.37 -3.29 4.62
CA GLU A 70 9.11 -2.33 5.69
C GLU A 70 8.02 -1.33 5.30
N CYS A 71 8.03 -0.83 4.05
CA CYS A 71 6.98 0.04 3.54
C CYS A 71 5.61 -0.63 3.60
N THR A 72 5.47 -1.84 3.04
CA THR A 72 4.19 -2.55 3.05
C THR A 72 3.76 -2.88 4.47
N CYS A 73 4.65 -3.39 5.33
CA CYS A 73 4.29 -3.72 6.71
C CYS A 73 3.80 -2.49 7.49
N LEU A 74 4.47 -1.34 7.39
CA LEU A 74 4.04 -0.12 8.07
C LEU A 74 2.66 0.34 7.57
N LEU A 75 2.48 0.42 6.25
CA LEU A 75 1.21 0.84 5.65
C LEU A 75 0.06 -0.10 6.03
N LEU A 76 0.30 -1.41 6.04
CA LEU A 76 -0.70 -2.40 6.45
C LEU A 76 -1.03 -2.31 7.94
N CYS A 77 -0.04 -2.15 8.81
CA CYS A 77 -0.29 -1.94 10.24
C CYS A 77 -1.17 -0.70 10.48
N LEU A 78 -0.89 0.41 9.79
CA LEU A 78 -1.70 1.62 9.88
C LEU A 78 -3.10 1.41 9.27
N LYS A 79 -3.21 0.67 8.16
CA LYS A 79 -4.48 0.29 7.53
C LYS A 79 -5.36 -0.57 8.44
N ILE A 80 -4.77 -1.57 9.09
CA ILE A 80 -5.46 -2.46 10.04
C ILE A 80 -5.94 -1.66 11.25
N ARG A 81 -5.09 -0.76 11.76
CA ARG A 81 -5.41 0.04 12.95
C ARG A 81 -6.43 1.15 12.67
N PHE A 82 -6.34 1.78 11.50
CA PHE A 82 -7.14 2.94 11.11
C PHE A 82 -7.75 2.75 9.69
N PRO A 83 -8.66 1.78 9.52
CA PRO A 83 -9.18 1.39 8.20
C PRO A 83 -9.97 2.50 7.50
N ASP A 84 -10.48 3.47 8.26
CA ASP A 84 -11.20 4.67 7.81
C ASP A 84 -10.30 5.90 7.59
N LYS A 85 -9.00 5.79 7.89
CA LYS A 85 -8.01 6.87 7.70
C LYS A 85 -6.94 6.55 6.67
N ILE A 86 -6.58 5.28 6.49
CA ILE A 86 -5.58 4.86 5.51
C ILE A 86 -6.27 4.15 4.35
N PHE A 87 -6.05 4.64 3.13
CA PHE A 87 -6.56 4.06 1.89
C PHE A 87 -5.37 3.76 0.98
N LEU A 88 -5.32 2.54 0.46
CA LEU A 88 -4.22 2.05 -0.37
C LEU A 88 -4.79 1.63 -1.72
N LEU A 89 -4.39 2.28 -2.80
CA LEU A 89 -4.69 1.83 -4.15
C LEU A 89 -3.61 0.88 -4.67
N ARG A 90 -3.94 0.14 -5.72
CA ARG A 90 -3.01 -0.74 -6.43
C ARG A 90 -2.24 0.05 -7.50
N GLY A 91 -0.91 -0.01 -7.45
CA GLY A 91 -0.03 0.46 -8.53
C GLY A 91 0.37 -0.67 -9.48
N ASN A 92 1.18 -0.36 -10.49
CA ASN A 92 1.62 -1.39 -11.45
C ASN A 92 2.72 -2.28 -10.87
N HIS A 93 3.44 -1.85 -9.84
CA HIS A 93 4.40 -2.69 -9.13
C HIS A 93 3.74 -3.71 -8.18
N GLU A 94 2.46 -3.53 -7.85
CA GLU A 94 1.67 -4.51 -7.11
C GLU A 94 1.10 -5.62 -8.01
N CYS A 95 1.92 -6.15 -8.93
CA CYS A 95 1.59 -7.31 -9.75
C CYS A 95 2.77 -8.26 -9.93
N GLU A 96 2.47 -9.55 -10.13
CA GLU A 96 3.47 -10.63 -10.15
C GLU A 96 4.55 -10.42 -11.22
N SER A 97 4.16 -10.07 -12.45
CA SER A 97 5.08 -9.94 -13.57
C SER A 97 6.13 -8.85 -13.35
N ILE A 98 5.74 -7.75 -12.70
CA ILE A 98 6.63 -6.62 -12.43
C ILE A 98 7.48 -6.92 -11.19
N ASN A 99 6.88 -7.23 -10.05
CA ASN A 99 7.61 -7.36 -8.80
C ASN A 99 8.52 -8.60 -8.71
N ARG A 100 8.36 -9.55 -9.64
CA ARG A 100 9.30 -10.66 -9.85
C ARG A 100 10.62 -10.20 -10.45
N VAL A 101 10.60 -9.17 -11.29
CA VAL A 101 11.76 -8.68 -12.05
C VAL A 101 12.44 -7.50 -11.35
N TYR A 102 11.66 -6.63 -10.70
CA TYR A 102 12.17 -5.35 -10.18
C TYR A 102 12.61 -5.33 -8.71
N GLY A 103 12.67 -6.51 -8.08
CA GLY A 103 13.45 -6.74 -6.86
C GLY A 103 12.67 -7.26 -5.67
N PHE A 104 11.36 -6.99 -5.57
CA PHE A 104 10.59 -7.34 -4.38
C PHE A 104 10.48 -8.85 -4.14
N PHE A 105 10.36 -9.67 -5.20
CA PHE A 105 10.43 -11.13 -5.08
C PHE A 105 11.74 -11.59 -4.43
N GLN A 106 12.87 -11.04 -4.88
CA GLN A 106 14.18 -11.39 -4.34
C GLN A 106 14.34 -10.87 -2.90
N GLU A 107 13.80 -9.70 -2.59
CA GLU A 107 13.76 -9.16 -1.24
C GLU A 107 13.03 -10.12 -0.28
N CYS A 108 11.81 -10.54 -0.64
CA CYS A 108 11.00 -11.47 0.14
C CYS A 108 11.69 -12.82 0.31
N LYS A 109 12.18 -13.40 -0.80
CA LYS A 109 12.84 -14.71 -0.79
C LYS A 109 14.13 -14.71 0.04
N ARG A 110 14.93 -13.64 -0.04
CA ARG A 110 16.22 -13.53 0.67
C ARG A 110 16.03 -13.28 2.16
N ARG A 111 15.05 -12.46 2.55
CA ARG A 111 14.86 -12.05 3.94
C ARG A 111 13.92 -12.94 4.72
N TYR A 112 12.99 -13.60 4.03
CA TYR A 112 12.01 -14.50 4.61
C TYR A 112 11.90 -15.77 3.76
N SER A 113 10.88 -15.86 2.90
CA SER A 113 10.64 -17.01 2.04
C SER A 113 9.75 -16.61 0.86
N GLN A 114 9.69 -17.48 -0.15
CA GLN A 114 8.75 -17.31 -1.27
C GLN A 114 7.29 -17.21 -0.81
N LYS A 115 6.90 -17.88 0.29
CA LYS A 115 5.54 -17.80 0.83
C LYS A 115 5.12 -16.38 1.23
N ILE A 116 6.07 -15.55 1.67
CA ILE A 116 5.78 -14.13 1.98
C ILE A 116 5.48 -13.35 0.71
N TRP A 117 6.19 -13.63 -0.38
CA TRP A 117 5.88 -13.02 -1.67
C TRP A 117 4.51 -13.48 -2.18
N ASP A 118 4.21 -14.78 -2.13
CA ASP A 118 2.91 -15.33 -2.53
C ASP A 118 1.75 -14.67 -1.73
N ALA A 119 1.95 -14.47 -0.43
CA ALA A 119 0.97 -13.76 0.40
C ALA A 119 0.77 -12.30 -0.02
N HIS A 120 1.85 -11.58 -0.38
CA HIS A 120 1.74 -10.23 -0.92
C HIS A 120 0.98 -10.19 -2.25
N LEU A 121 1.15 -11.18 -3.13
CA LEU A 121 0.36 -11.25 -4.38
C LEU A 121 -1.14 -11.35 -4.08
N GLY A 122 -1.54 -12.14 -3.08
CA GLY A 122 -2.92 -12.24 -2.62
C GLY A 122 -3.46 -10.94 -2.03
N LEU A 123 -2.64 -10.20 -1.27
CA LEU A 123 -2.97 -8.86 -0.78
C LEU A 123 -3.11 -7.85 -1.92
N PHE A 124 -2.16 -7.80 -2.84
CA PHE A 124 -2.12 -6.85 -3.95
C PHE A 124 -3.31 -7.02 -4.89
N ALA A 125 -3.78 -8.26 -5.09
CA ALA A 125 -5.00 -8.55 -5.83
C ALA A 125 -6.27 -8.03 -5.13
N ALA A 126 -6.24 -7.83 -3.81
CA ALA A 126 -7.37 -7.33 -3.03
C ALA A 126 -7.40 -5.80 -2.88
N LEU A 127 -6.38 -5.08 -3.35
CA LEU A 127 -6.33 -3.63 -3.24
C LEU A 127 -7.32 -2.96 -4.21
N PRO A 128 -8.03 -1.90 -3.77
CA PRO A 128 -8.82 -1.04 -4.66
C PRO A 128 -7.99 -0.46 -5.80
N ILE A 129 -8.63 -0.19 -6.93
CA ILE A 129 -7.96 0.30 -8.15
C ILE A 129 -8.02 1.82 -8.25
N ALA A 130 -9.09 2.43 -7.74
CA ALA A 130 -9.35 3.86 -7.91
C ALA A 130 -10.04 4.47 -6.69
N ALA A 131 -9.98 5.79 -6.60
CA ALA A 131 -10.75 6.58 -5.64
C ALA A 131 -11.35 7.82 -6.31
N VAL A 132 -12.49 8.29 -5.80
CA VAL A 132 -13.02 9.62 -6.04
C VAL A 132 -13.00 10.40 -4.73
N VAL A 133 -12.30 11.54 -4.72
CA VAL A 133 -12.22 12.42 -3.55
C VAL A 133 -13.19 13.58 -3.73
N SER A 134 -14.07 13.74 -2.73
CA SER A 134 -15.10 14.78 -2.64
C SER A 134 -15.94 14.93 -3.91
N GLU A 135 -16.26 13.81 -4.55
CA GLU A 135 -17.04 13.72 -5.81
C GLU A 135 -16.47 14.60 -6.94
N LYS A 136 -15.17 14.94 -6.88
CA LYS A 136 -14.53 15.91 -7.77
C LYS A 136 -13.23 15.42 -8.38
N ILE A 137 -12.40 14.74 -7.60
CA ILE A 137 -11.04 14.35 -8.01
C ILE A 137 -10.99 12.84 -8.19
N PHE A 138 -10.86 12.38 -9.43
CA PHE A 138 -10.61 10.97 -9.74
C PHE A 138 -9.13 10.66 -9.56
N CYS A 139 -8.82 9.65 -8.75
CA CYS A 139 -7.48 9.25 -8.37
C CYS A 139 -7.23 7.80 -8.78
N ILE A 140 -6.19 7.59 -9.59
CA ILE A 140 -5.65 6.28 -9.99
C ILE A 140 -4.13 6.38 -9.99
N HIS A 141 -3.45 5.23 -10.00
CA HIS A 141 -2.00 5.18 -10.06
C HIS A 141 -1.45 5.76 -11.38
N GLY A 142 -1.90 5.20 -12.51
CA GLY A 142 -1.52 5.65 -13.84
C GLY A 142 -2.46 6.73 -14.37
N GLY A 143 -3.08 6.47 -15.53
CA GLY A 143 -3.90 7.46 -16.22
C GLY A 143 -4.56 6.91 -17.48
N LEU A 144 -5.46 7.72 -18.05
CA LEU A 144 -5.94 7.58 -19.43
C LEU A 144 -5.01 8.32 -20.39
#